data_AF-A0A946UU69-F1
#
_entry.id   AF-A0A946UU69-F1
#
_cell.length_a   1.000
_cell.length_b   1.000
_cell.length_c   1.000
_cell.angle_alpha   90.00
_cell.angle_beta   90.00
_cell.angle_gamma   90.00
#
_symmetry.space_group_name_H-M   'P 1'
#
loop_
_entity.id
_entity.type
_entity.pdbx_description
1 polymer ?
#
loop_
_entity_poly.entity_id
_entity_poly.type
_entity_poly.pdbx_seq_one_letter_code
_entity_poly.pdbx_strand_id
1 'polypeptide(L)'
;MYLRNFLVLFAAFTLIACLKDANDAAPASAGGRLSIAEVQGNAASSPYEGRDVTLHGIVSGDFQDNDADTGSNLGGFFLQSVVADTHDDASTGIFVFDGRNPEVNVNAGDLVSVRGKVQEYFGETQLAATHVAITGKATPYAVELSLPVDGVVSTDDGDVIAALEHYEGMLVRIPQEMTVTDLYELERFGAVGLSGGRRLFQFTHLNRPDPDGYADHKQKNAARFLVLDDGQREGNVAPVRYLRRDASYN
;
A
#
# COMPACT_ATOMS: atom_id res chain seq x y z
N MET A 1 12.16 -3.55 -17.41
CA MET A 1 13.11 -3.31 -16.30
C MET A 1 12.24 -2.73 -15.21
N TYR A 2 11.82 -3.61 -14.31
CA TYR A 2 10.46 -3.70 -13.79
C TYR A 2 10.29 -2.91 -12.47
N LEU A 3 9.16 -2.18 -12.35
CA LEU A 3 8.69 -1.50 -11.14
C LEU A 3 8.11 -2.53 -10.15
N ARG A 4 8.30 -2.28 -8.83
CA ARG A 4 7.44 -2.59 -7.65
C ARG A 4 8.28 -2.42 -6.36
N ASN A 5 7.89 -1.75 -5.28
CA ASN A 5 6.59 -1.34 -4.77
C ASN A 5 6.55 0.13 -4.32
N PHE A 6 5.36 0.68 -4.51
CA PHE A 6 4.93 2.04 -4.25
C PHE A 6 4.17 2.11 -2.92
N LEU A 7 4.30 3.22 -2.17
CA LEU A 7 3.17 3.68 -1.37
C LEU A 7 2.26 4.40 -2.38
N VAL A 8 1.11 3.76 -2.68
CA VAL A 8 0.11 4.05 -3.73
C VAL A 8 0.41 3.44 -5.13
N LEU A 9 -0.27 2.33 -5.43
CA LEU A 9 -0.28 1.50 -6.66
C LEU A 9 -0.55 2.35 -7.93
N PHE A 10 0.16 2.26 -9.07
CA PHE A 10 0.00 1.25 -10.14
C PHE A 10 1.06 1.41 -11.27
N ALA A 11 1.71 0.32 -11.69
CA ALA A 11 2.19 0.17 -13.06
C ALA A 11 2.26 -1.30 -13.49
N ALA A 12 1.54 -1.62 -14.56
CA ALA A 12 1.42 -2.94 -15.15
C ALA A 12 2.77 -3.50 -15.63
N PHE A 13 3.09 -4.75 -15.27
CA PHE A 13 3.69 -5.74 -16.18
C PHE A 13 3.56 -7.17 -15.59
N THR A 14 3.28 -8.12 -16.46
CA THR A 14 2.99 -9.54 -16.21
C THR A 14 4.26 -10.39 -16.04
N LEU A 15 4.29 -11.31 -15.07
CA LEU A 15 4.91 -12.63 -15.27
C LEU A 15 4.37 -13.72 -14.32
N ILE A 16 3.67 -14.68 -14.95
CA ILE A 16 3.56 -16.14 -14.75
C ILE A 16 3.49 -16.70 -13.32
N ALA A 17 2.32 -17.31 -13.07
CA ALA A 17 1.95 -18.17 -11.96
C ALA A 17 2.93 -19.32 -11.68
N CYS A 18 3.11 -19.61 -10.39
CA CYS A 18 3.47 -20.95 -9.92
C CYS A 18 2.23 -21.63 -9.32
N LEU A 19 1.98 -22.88 -9.70
CA LEU A 19 0.88 -23.71 -9.21
C LEU A 19 0.92 -23.85 -7.68
N LYS A 20 -0.17 -23.50 -6.97
CA LYS A 20 -0.42 -23.93 -5.58
C LYS A 20 -1.05 -25.33 -5.59
N ASP A 21 -0.49 -26.23 -4.80
CA ASP A 21 -1.19 -27.43 -4.35
C ASP A 21 -2.42 -27.00 -3.53
N ALA A 22 -3.59 -27.43 -3.97
CA ALA A 22 -4.86 -27.13 -3.34
C ALA A 22 -5.01 -27.95 -2.05
N ASN A 23 -4.57 -27.45 -0.89
CA ASN A 23 -5.01 -27.98 0.41
C ASN A 23 -4.76 -27.14 1.68
N ASP A 24 -4.48 -25.85 1.59
CA ASP A 24 -4.46 -25.01 2.81
C ASP A 24 -5.83 -24.36 3.05
N ALA A 25 -6.58 -24.95 3.99
CA ALA A 25 -7.78 -24.34 4.51
C ALA A 25 -7.41 -23.11 5.35
N ALA A 26 -7.91 -21.92 4.99
CA ALA A 26 -7.76 -20.72 5.80
C ALA A 26 -8.19 -20.98 7.25
N PRO A 27 -7.51 -20.36 8.23
CA PRO A 27 -7.85 -20.54 9.64
C PRO A 27 -9.33 -20.20 9.88
N ALA A 28 -9.99 -21.03 10.69
CA ALA A 28 -11.34 -20.73 11.13
C ALA A 28 -11.27 -19.49 12.03
N SER A 29 -12.03 -18.44 11.68
CA SER A 29 -12.26 -17.34 12.63
C SER A 29 -12.80 -17.95 13.92
N ALA A 30 -12.13 -17.68 15.03
CA ALA A 30 -12.49 -18.21 16.34
C ALA A 30 -13.78 -17.54 16.86
N GLY A 31 -14.93 -17.87 16.27
CA GLY A 31 -16.25 -17.44 16.71
C GLY A 31 -16.54 -15.93 16.67
N GLY A 32 -15.65 -15.13 16.09
CA GLY A 32 -15.73 -13.67 16.01
C GLY A 32 -15.94 -13.14 14.59
N ARG A 33 -16.12 -11.83 14.45
CA ARG A 33 -16.03 -11.14 13.16
C ARG A 33 -14.60 -11.25 12.64
N LEU A 34 -14.43 -11.62 11.37
CA LEU A 34 -13.13 -11.65 10.70
C LEU A 34 -12.54 -10.25 10.65
N SER A 35 -11.29 -10.11 11.06
CA SER A 35 -10.54 -8.85 11.06
C SER A 35 -9.79 -8.62 9.75
N ILE A 36 -9.36 -7.37 9.53
CA ILE A 36 -8.53 -7.02 8.37
C ILE A 36 -7.14 -7.67 8.50
N ALA A 37 -6.56 -7.70 9.71
CA ALA A 37 -5.29 -8.36 9.99
C ALA A 37 -5.32 -9.86 9.67
N GLU A 38 -6.40 -10.57 10.01
CA GLU A 38 -6.55 -11.99 9.62
C GLU A 38 -6.63 -12.16 8.09
N VAL A 39 -7.28 -11.23 7.39
CA VAL A 39 -7.35 -11.26 5.92
C VAL A 39 -5.99 -10.97 5.30
N GLN A 40 -5.24 -9.99 5.81
CA GLN A 40 -3.88 -9.71 5.34
C GLN A 40 -2.96 -10.90 5.63
N GLY A 41 -2.91 -11.35 6.88
CA GLY A 41 -1.95 -12.34 7.34
C GLY A 41 -0.51 -11.80 7.36
N ASN A 42 0.43 -12.68 7.68
CA ASN A 42 1.86 -12.36 7.83
C ASN A 42 2.72 -12.87 6.65
N ALA A 43 2.09 -13.41 5.62
CA ALA A 43 2.76 -13.93 4.43
C ALA A 43 2.48 -12.98 3.25
N ALA A 44 3.29 -13.09 2.19
CA ALA A 44 3.14 -12.29 0.97
C ALA A 44 1.85 -12.54 0.17
N SER A 45 0.94 -13.37 0.68
CA SER A 45 -0.39 -13.56 0.10
C SER A 45 -1.37 -13.89 1.21
N SER A 46 -2.59 -13.39 1.05
CA SER A 46 -3.66 -13.58 2.00
C SER A 46 -3.97 -15.07 2.21
N PRO A 47 -4.14 -15.54 3.46
CA PRO A 47 -4.68 -16.87 3.73
C PRO A 47 -6.16 -17.02 3.30
N TYR A 48 -6.83 -15.90 2.99
CA TYR A 48 -8.22 -15.85 2.54
C TYR A 48 -8.37 -15.59 1.03
N GLU A 49 -7.28 -15.60 0.26
CA GLU A 49 -7.30 -15.42 -1.20
C GLU A 49 -8.42 -16.25 -1.87
N GLY A 50 -9.24 -15.58 -2.69
CA GLY A 50 -10.35 -16.18 -3.43
C GLY A 50 -11.62 -16.41 -2.61
N ARG A 51 -11.65 -16.13 -1.30
CA ARG A 51 -12.83 -16.30 -0.44
C ARG A 51 -13.66 -15.03 -0.36
N ASP A 52 -14.98 -15.21 -0.20
CA ASP A 52 -15.89 -14.12 0.14
C ASP A 52 -15.88 -13.88 1.66
N VAL A 53 -15.61 -12.64 2.06
CA VAL A 53 -15.53 -12.20 3.45
C VAL A 53 -16.42 -10.99 3.70
N THR A 54 -16.63 -10.66 4.97
CA THR A 54 -17.26 -9.39 5.37
C THR A 54 -16.35 -8.72 6.40
N LEU A 55 -15.86 -7.53 6.05
CA LEU A 55 -14.98 -6.73 6.87
C LEU A 55 -15.70 -5.47 7.35
N HIS A 56 -15.27 -4.99 8.51
CA HIS A 56 -15.76 -3.77 9.11
C HIS A 56 -14.56 -2.88 9.43
N GLY A 57 -14.67 -1.58 9.14
CA GLY A 57 -13.57 -0.66 9.38
C GLY A 57 -13.96 0.80 9.18
N ILE A 58 -12.98 1.67 9.33
CA ILE A 58 -13.06 3.10 9.06
C ILE A 58 -12.41 3.36 7.70
N VAL A 59 -13.07 4.11 6.83
CA VAL A 59 -12.46 4.58 5.59
C VAL A 59 -11.34 5.56 5.93
N SER A 60 -10.10 5.25 5.56
CA SER A 60 -8.92 6.09 5.79
C SER A 60 -8.60 6.99 4.60
N GLY A 61 -8.93 6.56 3.39
CA GLY A 61 -8.78 7.34 2.16
C GLY A 61 -9.85 6.96 1.15
N ASP A 62 -10.43 7.96 0.49
CA ASP A 62 -11.43 7.80 -0.56
C ASP A 62 -10.78 8.11 -1.92
N PHE A 63 -10.85 7.13 -2.83
CA PHE A 63 -10.28 7.18 -4.18
C PHE A 63 -11.27 6.59 -5.20
N GLN A 64 -12.57 6.68 -4.90
CA GLN A 64 -13.63 6.11 -5.72
C GLN A 64 -13.84 6.91 -7.01
N ASP A 65 -14.38 6.25 -8.04
CA ASP A 65 -15.00 6.97 -9.15
C ASP A 65 -16.20 7.79 -8.64
N ASN A 66 -16.30 9.09 -9.00
CA ASN A 66 -17.36 10.03 -8.60
C ASN A 66 -17.38 10.48 -7.14
N ASP A 67 -16.22 10.51 -6.49
CA ASP A 67 -16.05 11.24 -5.25
C ASP A 67 -15.97 12.77 -5.51
N ALA A 68 -15.69 13.55 -4.46
CA ALA A 68 -15.47 14.98 -4.60
C ALA A 68 -14.10 15.32 -5.21
N ASP A 69 -13.10 14.44 -5.09
CA ASP A 69 -11.76 14.60 -5.63
C ASP A 69 -11.56 13.86 -6.97
N THR A 70 -11.87 14.56 -8.07
CA THR A 70 -11.54 14.07 -9.43
C THR A 70 -10.03 13.99 -9.71
N GLY A 71 -9.20 14.30 -8.72
CA GLY A 71 -7.75 14.35 -8.80
C GLY A 71 -7.01 13.09 -8.45
N SER A 72 -7.65 12.15 -7.76
CA SER A 72 -7.08 10.91 -7.28
C SER A 72 -8.15 9.85 -7.46
N ASN A 73 -7.86 8.78 -8.19
CA ASN A 73 -8.84 7.77 -8.50
C ASN A 73 -8.20 6.40 -8.73
N LEU A 74 -8.47 5.52 -7.78
CA LEU A 74 -8.04 4.12 -7.77
C LEU A 74 -9.24 3.17 -7.92
N GLY A 75 -10.45 3.67 -8.22
CA GLY A 75 -11.68 2.89 -8.34
C GLY A 75 -12.04 2.13 -7.07
N GLY A 76 -11.83 2.77 -5.91
CA GLY A 76 -12.02 2.14 -4.61
C GLY A 76 -11.63 3.04 -3.44
N PHE A 77 -11.46 2.48 -2.25
CA PHE A 77 -11.12 3.23 -1.05
C PHE A 77 -10.28 2.38 -0.08
N PHE A 78 -9.51 3.02 0.79
CA PHE A 78 -8.77 2.32 1.84
C PHE A 78 -9.64 2.14 3.09
N LEU A 79 -9.65 0.92 3.60
CA LEU A 79 -10.37 0.53 4.82
C LEU A 79 -9.36 0.13 5.89
N GLN A 80 -9.47 0.74 7.06
CA GLN A 80 -8.61 0.45 8.21
C GLN A 80 -9.42 -0.05 9.39
N SER A 81 -8.80 -0.90 10.21
CA SER A 81 -9.41 -1.39 11.44
C SER A 81 -9.75 -0.22 12.37
N VAL A 82 -10.84 -0.35 13.14
CA VAL A 82 -11.31 0.70 14.06
C VAL A 82 -10.33 0.93 15.20
N VAL A 83 -9.67 -0.15 15.64
CA VAL A 83 -8.69 -0.16 16.72
C VAL A 83 -7.35 -0.52 16.11
N ALA A 84 -6.30 0.17 16.55
CA ALA A 84 -4.94 -0.22 16.23
C ALA A 84 -4.64 -1.57 16.84
N ASP A 85 -4.37 -2.56 15.99
CA ASP A 85 -3.71 -3.77 16.47
C ASP A 85 -2.24 -3.45 16.73
N THR A 86 -1.73 -3.95 17.84
CA THR A 86 -0.34 -3.75 18.30
C THR A 86 0.34 -5.08 18.59
N HIS A 87 -0.33 -6.21 18.32
CA HIS A 87 0.12 -7.54 18.71
C HIS A 87 0.35 -8.47 17.52
N ASP A 88 -0.01 -8.06 16.30
CA ASP A 88 0.22 -8.81 15.07
C ASP A 88 1.10 -8.00 14.11
N ASP A 89 1.96 -8.70 13.37
CA ASP A 89 2.80 -8.11 12.32
C ASP A 89 2.00 -7.90 11.02
N ALA A 90 0.75 -8.36 10.96
CA ALA A 90 -0.13 -8.18 9.81
C ALA A 90 -0.66 -6.74 9.74
N SER A 91 -0.80 -6.21 8.54
CA SER A 91 -1.41 -4.90 8.35
C SER A 91 -2.87 -4.89 8.80
N THR A 92 -3.30 -3.75 9.34
CA THR A 92 -4.69 -3.50 9.73
C THR A 92 -5.45 -2.65 8.71
N GLY A 93 -4.82 -2.36 7.56
CA GLY A 93 -5.37 -1.68 6.40
C GLY A 93 -5.58 -2.63 5.21
N ILE A 94 -6.52 -2.30 4.34
CA ILE A 94 -6.77 -3.02 3.09
C ILE A 94 -7.38 -2.08 2.05
N PHE A 95 -7.00 -2.25 0.79
CA PHE A 95 -7.67 -1.56 -0.31
C PHE A 95 -8.98 -2.29 -0.67
N VAL A 96 -10.07 -1.53 -0.78
CA VAL A 96 -11.37 -2.03 -1.22
C VAL A 96 -11.61 -1.54 -2.64
N PHE A 97 -11.60 -2.49 -3.59
CA PHE A 97 -11.91 -2.21 -4.98
C PHE A 97 -13.41 -2.37 -5.24
N ASP A 98 -14.09 -1.31 -5.68
CA ASP A 98 -15.53 -1.34 -6.01
C ASP A 98 -15.84 -0.93 -7.45
N GLY A 99 -14.81 -0.65 -8.24
CA GLY A 99 -14.93 -0.52 -9.69
C GLY A 99 -15.20 0.91 -10.14
N ARG A 100 -16.07 1.03 -11.15
CA ARG A 100 -16.43 2.31 -11.75
C ARG A 100 -17.86 2.66 -11.40
N ASN A 101 -18.09 3.92 -11.04
CA ASN A 101 -19.40 4.45 -10.61
C ASN A 101 -20.05 3.58 -9.50
N PRO A 102 -19.40 3.43 -8.32
CA PRO A 102 -19.98 2.66 -7.23
C PRO A 102 -21.33 3.22 -6.78
N GLU A 103 -22.23 2.34 -6.33
CA GLU A 103 -23.56 2.75 -5.83
C GLU A 103 -23.49 3.59 -4.54
N VAL A 104 -22.45 3.36 -3.74
CA VAL A 104 -22.21 4.02 -2.46
C VAL A 104 -20.93 4.82 -2.55
N ASN A 105 -21.05 6.14 -2.41
CA ASN A 105 -19.94 7.06 -2.25
C ASN A 105 -19.60 7.19 -0.76
N VAL A 106 -18.41 6.75 -0.35
CA VAL A 106 -17.92 6.84 1.03
C VAL A 106 -17.18 8.17 1.24
N ASN A 107 -16.72 8.42 2.45
CA ASN A 107 -15.80 9.51 2.76
C ASN A 107 -14.83 9.03 3.82
N ALA A 108 -13.63 9.62 3.88
CA ALA A 108 -12.73 9.42 5.00
C ALA A 108 -13.47 9.66 6.34
N GLY A 109 -13.31 8.71 7.27
CA GLY A 109 -14.02 8.68 8.55
C GLY A 109 -15.40 7.99 8.54
N ASP A 110 -15.88 7.49 7.40
CA ASP A 110 -17.04 6.58 7.39
C ASP A 110 -16.70 5.23 8.04
N LEU A 111 -17.55 4.77 8.96
CA LEU A 111 -17.54 3.38 9.39
C LEU A 111 -18.34 2.57 8.38
N VAL A 112 -17.73 1.56 7.78
CA VAL A 112 -18.37 0.76 6.73
C VAL A 112 -18.34 -0.74 7.03
N SER A 113 -19.34 -1.43 6.52
CA SER A 113 -19.37 -2.88 6.37
C SER A 113 -19.20 -3.20 4.89
N VAL A 114 -18.18 -3.97 4.54
CA VAL A 114 -17.88 -4.35 3.16
C VAL A 114 -17.94 -5.85 3.02
N ARG A 115 -18.75 -6.34 2.09
CA ARG A 115 -18.73 -7.74 1.65
C ARG A 115 -18.08 -7.83 0.29
N GLY A 116 -17.13 -8.73 0.13
CA GLY A 116 -16.39 -8.89 -1.12
C GLY A 116 -15.51 -10.13 -1.15
N LYS A 117 -14.87 -10.35 -2.29
CA LYS A 117 -13.91 -11.43 -2.51
C LYS A 117 -12.49 -10.92 -2.29
N VAL A 118 -11.71 -11.61 -1.47
CA VAL A 118 -10.28 -11.32 -1.28
C VAL A 118 -9.51 -11.72 -2.54
N GLN A 119 -8.62 -10.85 -3.00
CA GLN A 119 -7.81 -11.05 -4.21
C GLN A 119 -6.40 -10.49 -4.02
N GLU A 120 -5.43 -11.16 -4.60
CA GLU A 120 -4.10 -10.61 -4.82
C GLU A 120 -4.11 -9.81 -6.12
N TYR A 121 -3.72 -8.54 -6.06
CA TYR A 121 -3.67 -7.68 -7.23
C TYR A 121 -2.42 -6.82 -7.23
N PHE A 122 -1.56 -7.04 -8.23
CA PHE A 122 -0.25 -6.41 -8.33
C PHE A 122 0.64 -6.58 -7.09
N GLY A 123 0.42 -7.65 -6.31
CA GLY A 123 1.21 -7.99 -5.12
C GLY A 123 0.69 -7.38 -3.83
N GLU A 124 -0.50 -6.79 -3.86
CA GLU A 124 -1.20 -6.28 -2.68
C GLU A 124 -2.44 -7.14 -2.44
N THR A 125 -2.80 -7.30 -1.17
CA THR A 125 -4.08 -7.91 -0.79
C THR A 125 -5.17 -6.86 -0.90
N GLN A 126 -6.20 -7.12 -1.70
CA GLN A 126 -7.37 -6.24 -1.82
C GLN A 126 -8.70 -6.99 -1.68
N LEU A 127 -9.74 -6.25 -1.34
CA LEU A 127 -11.11 -6.74 -1.28
C LEU A 127 -11.91 -6.24 -2.49
N ALA A 128 -12.26 -7.14 -3.41
CA ALA A 128 -13.19 -6.83 -4.50
C ALA A 128 -14.62 -6.79 -3.97
N ALA A 129 -15.13 -5.58 -3.73
CA ALA A 129 -16.43 -5.34 -3.10
C ALA A 129 -17.59 -5.77 -3.98
N THR A 130 -18.59 -6.40 -3.34
CA THR A 130 -19.90 -6.72 -3.92
C THR A 130 -21.03 -5.97 -3.22
N HIS A 131 -20.78 -5.52 -1.99
CA HIS A 131 -21.71 -4.70 -1.23
C HIS A 131 -20.94 -3.83 -0.23
N VAL A 132 -21.29 -2.55 -0.18
CA VAL A 132 -20.76 -1.58 0.78
C VAL A 132 -21.94 -0.95 1.51
N ALA A 133 -21.86 -0.87 2.84
CA ALA A 133 -22.86 -0.19 3.66
C ALA A 133 -22.19 0.72 4.67
N ILE A 134 -22.58 2.00 4.69
CA ILE A 134 -22.16 2.96 5.72
C ILE A 134 -22.96 2.67 6.99
N THR A 135 -22.25 2.50 8.09
CA THR A 135 -22.79 2.09 9.40
C THR A 135 -22.58 3.15 10.49
N GLY A 136 -21.80 4.19 10.23
CA GLY A 136 -21.55 5.28 11.18
C GLY A 136 -20.38 6.16 10.76
N LYS A 137 -19.82 6.89 11.73
CA LYS A 137 -18.64 7.76 11.56
C LYS A 137 -17.63 7.51 12.69
N ALA A 138 -16.36 7.63 12.37
CA ALA A 138 -15.24 7.61 13.31
C ALA A 138 -14.05 8.41 12.73
N THR A 139 -12.98 8.57 13.50
CA THR A 139 -11.74 9.19 13.01
C THR A 139 -10.70 8.09 12.82
N PRO A 140 -10.14 7.91 11.61
CA PRO A 140 -9.07 6.95 11.40
C PRO A 140 -7.82 7.38 12.19
N TYR A 141 -7.06 6.43 12.72
CA TYR A 141 -5.78 6.72 13.35
C TYR A 141 -4.66 6.64 12.30
N ALA A 142 -3.65 7.50 12.43
CA ALA A 142 -2.46 7.42 11.60
C ALA A 142 -1.36 6.68 12.37
N VAL A 143 -0.66 5.77 11.70
CA VAL A 143 0.51 5.09 12.25
C VAL A 143 1.77 5.85 11.88
N GLU A 144 2.63 6.09 12.86
CA GLU A 144 3.90 6.76 12.60
C GLU A 144 4.85 5.83 11.85
N LEU A 145 5.33 6.29 10.71
CA LEU A 145 6.38 5.64 9.94
C LEU A 145 7.64 6.52 9.99
N SER A 146 8.72 5.96 10.54
CA SER A 146 10.04 6.57 10.54
C SER A 146 11.01 5.82 9.65
N LEU A 147 11.88 6.56 8.98
CA LEU A 147 12.95 6.02 8.15
C LEU A 147 14.33 6.37 8.74
N PRO A 148 15.30 5.44 8.69
CA PRO A 148 15.22 4.12 8.09
C PRO A 148 14.29 3.17 8.88
N VAL A 149 13.62 2.26 8.18
CA VAL A 149 12.95 1.12 8.82
C VAL A 149 13.99 0.12 9.34
N ASP A 150 13.59 -0.69 10.31
CA ASP A 150 14.47 -1.69 10.93
C ASP A 150 14.75 -2.91 10.04
N GLY A 151 13.88 -3.17 9.07
CA GLY A 151 13.93 -4.35 8.21
C GLY A 151 13.98 -4.03 6.72
N VAL A 152 14.61 -4.93 5.96
CA VAL A 152 14.53 -4.96 4.51
C VAL A 152 14.19 -6.36 4.05
N VAL A 153 13.47 -6.46 2.93
CA VAL A 153 13.09 -7.74 2.31
C VAL A 153 13.66 -7.82 0.91
N SER A 154 13.97 -9.04 0.48
CA SER A 154 14.40 -9.30 -0.90
C SER A 154 13.19 -9.51 -1.79
N THR A 155 13.23 -8.91 -2.98
CA THR A 155 12.24 -9.19 -4.03
C THR A 155 12.65 -10.44 -4.81
N ASP A 156 11.71 -11.01 -5.57
CA ASP A 156 11.98 -12.17 -6.44
C ASP A 156 13.06 -11.88 -7.50
N ASP A 157 13.20 -10.61 -7.90
CA ASP A 157 14.22 -10.13 -8.83
C ASP A 157 15.61 -9.93 -8.19
N GLY A 158 15.74 -10.18 -6.88
CA GLY A 158 17.00 -10.09 -6.13
C GLY A 158 17.37 -8.67 -5.69
N ASP A 159 16.44 -7.72 -5.81
CA ASP A 159 16.56 -6.39 -5.22
C ASP A 159 16.19 -6.42 -3.74
N VAL A 160 16.49 -5.33 -3.03
CA VAL A 160 16.22 -5.18 -1.60
C VAL A 160 15.39 -3.92 -1.40
N ILE A 161 14.30 -4.03 -0.66
CA ILE A 161 13.36 -2.94 -0.38
C ILE A 161 13.10 -2.83 1.12
N ALA A 162 12.58 -1.69 1.58
CA ALA A 162 12.12 -1.53 2.96
C ALA A 162 11.03 -2.57 3.29
N ALA A 163 11.10 -3.18 4.47
CA ALA A 163 10.07 -4.08 4.97
C ALA A 163 8.88 -3.26 5.48
N LEU A 164 7.90 -3.03 4.60
CA LEU A 164 6.74 -2.16 4.87
C LEU A 164 5.39 -2.88 4.84
N GLU A 165 5.39 -4.21 4.70
CA GLU A 165 4.17 -5.02 4.62
C GLU A 165 3.18 -4.75 5.76
N HIS A 166 3.70 -4.56 6.99
CA HIS A 166 2.88 -4.27 8.17
C HIS A 166 2.08 -2.94 8.05
N TYR A 167 2.46 -2.06 7.12
CA TYR A 167 1.79 -0.78 6.87
C TYR A 167 0.88 -0.80 5.63
N GLU A 168 0.74 -1.94 4.95
CA GLU A 168 0.01 -2.04 3.67
C GLU A 168 -1.43 -1.51 3.79
N GLY A 169 -1.79 -0.51 2.98
CA GLY A 169 -3.14 0.06 2.98
C GLY A 169 -3.55 0.80 4.27
N MET A 170 -2.61 1.07 5.18
CA MET A 170 -2.85 1.85 6.39
C MET A 170 -2.58 3.33 6.17
N LEU A 171 -3.30 4.18 6.92
CA LEU A 171 -3.00 5.59 7.04
C LEU A 171 -1.69 5.77 7.81
N VAL A 172 -0.67 6.27 7.12
CA VAL A 172 0.65 6.52 7.72
C VAL A 172 0.94 8.02 7.87
N ARG A 173 1.72 8.35 8.90
CA ARG A 173 2.24 9.70 9.14
C ARG A 173 3.76 9.62 9.25
N ILE A 174 4.46 10.37 8.41
CA ILE A 174 5.93 10.47 8.44
C ILE A 174 6.29 11.81 9.11
N PRO A 175 6.67 11.82 10.41
CA PRO A 175 6.92 13.07 11.14
C PRO A 175 8.29 13.69 10.83
N GLN A 176 9.11 13.04 10.01
CA GLN A 176 10.45 13.48 9.65
C GLN A 176 10.49 14.14 8.27
N GLU A 177 11.50 14.99 8.06
CA GLU A 177 11.76 15.58 6.75
C GLU A 177 12.22 14.50 5.76
N MET A 178 11.66 14.58 4.54
CA MET A 178 11.93 13.66 3.44
C MET A 178 12.61 14.41 2.29
N THR A 179 13.62 13.79 1.70
CA THR A 179 14.35 14.34 0.55
C THR A 179 13.89 13.66 -0.75
N VAL A 180 13.46 14.45 -1.73
CA VAL A 180 13.23 13.96 -3.11
C VAL A 180 14.56 13.47 -3.70
N THR A 181 14.61 12.21 -4.11
CA THR A 181 15.84 11.56 -4.60
C THR A 181 15.67 10.90 -5.96
N ASP A 182 14.43 10.69 -6.43
CA ASP A 182 14.12 10.13 -7.75
C ASP A 182 12.89 10.83 -8.34
N LEU A 183 12.96 11.16 -9.63
CA LEU A 183 11.90 11.82 -10.41
C LEU A 183 11.64 11.09 -11.74
N TYR A 184 12.23 9.91 -11.94
CA TYR A 184 12.16 9.19 -13.21
C TYR A 184 10.72 8.88 -13.63
N GLU A 185 9.87 8.52 -12.67
CA GLU A 185 8.47 8.16 -12.90
C GLU A 185 7.48 9.32 -12.74
N LEU A 186 7.95 10.55 -12.45
CA LEU A 186 7.06 11.68 -12.15
C LEU A 186 6.16 12.04 -13.34
N GLU A 187 6.71 12.15 -14.54
CA GLU A 187 5.92 12.55 -15.71
C GLU A 187 4.93 11.46 -16.14
N ARG A 188 5.30 10.20 -15.90
CA ARG A 188 4.55 9.06 -16.41
C ARG A 188 3.48 8.59 -15.42
N PHE A 189 3.77 8.60 -14.14
CA PHE A 189 2.93 8.02 -13.10
C PHE A 189 2.68 8.98 -11.92
N GLY A 190 3.10 10.25 -11.99
CA GLY A 190 2.94 11.16 -10.85
C GLY A 190 3.77 10.79 -9.63
N ALA A 191 4.72 9.87 -9.79
CA ALA A 191 5.42 9.23 -8.68
C ALA A 191 6.80 9.85 -8.42
N VAL A 192 7.13 10.06 -7.15
CA VAL A 192 8.43 10.58 -6.71
C VAL A 192 9.09 9.65 -5.71
N GLY A 193 10.38 9.39 -5.90
CA GLY A 193 11.19 8.69 -4.92
C GLY A 193 11.63 9.62 -3.81
N LEU A 194 11.33 9.26 -2.57
CA LEU A 194 11.67 9.97 -1.36
C LEU A 194 12.70 9.18 -0.55
N SER A 195 13.52 9.90 0.20
CA SER A 195 14.48 9.31 1.12
C SER A 195 14.44 9.96 2.50
N GLY A 196 14.50 9.12 3.53
CA GLY A 196 14.68 9.56 4.91
C GLY A 196 16.06 10.20 5.11
N GLY A 197 16.08 11.40 5.70
CA GLY A 197 17.32 12.13 5.99
C GLY A 197 17.87 12.85 4.77
N ARG A 198 18.82 12.24 4.04
CA ARG A 198 19.52 12.87 2.90
C ARG A 198 19.35 12.04 1.63
N ARG A 199 19.51 12.70 0.48
CA ARG A 199 19.55 12.09 -0.86
C ARG A 199 20.42 10.82 -0.89
N LEU A 200 19.97 9.84 -1.68
CA LEU A 200 20.70 8.61 -1.93
C LEU A 200 21.83 8.82 -2.94
N PHE A 201 23.01 8.28 -2.64
CA PHE A 201 24.17 8.27 -3.55
C PHE A 201 24.44 6.87 -4.08
N GLN A 202 25.03 6.76 -5.27
CA GLN A 202 25.59 5.47 -5.72
C GLN A 202 26.84 5.14 -4.92
N PHE A 203 27.06 3.85 -4.64
CA PHE A 203 28.16 3.38 -3.78
C PHE A 203 29.53 3.94 -4.18
N THR A 204 29.81 3.97 -5.49
CA THR A 204 31.09 4.41 -6.06
C THR A 204 31.34 5.92 -6.00
N HIS A 205 30.37 6.74 -5.53
CA HIS A 205 30.62 8.16 -5.26
C HIS A 205 31.58 8.36 -4.08
N LEU A 206 31.51 7.46 -3.09
CA LEU A 206 32.20 7.60 -1.81
C LEU A 206 33.14 6.43 -1.52
N ASN A 207 33.01 5.32 -2.24
CA ASN A 207 33.74 4.08 -1.98
C ASN A 207 34.39 3.56 -3.27
N ARG A 208 35.49 2.81 -3.12
CA ARG A 208 36.05 2.03 -4.23
C ARG A 208 35.13 0.83 -4.49
N PRO A 209 35.16 0.22 -5.70
CA PRO A 209 34.39 -0.99 -5.97
C PRO A 209 34.70 -2.09 -4.96
N ASP A 210 33.66 -2.56 -4.28
CA ASP A 210 33.72 -3.58 -3.23
C ASP A 210 32.35 -4.28 -3.17
N PRO A 211 32.26 -5.59 -3.47
CA PRO A 211 30.98 -6.31 -3.53
C PRO A 211 30.21 -6.32 -2.21
N ASP A 212 30.91 -6.53 -1.09
CA ASP A 212 30.27 -6.63 0.23
C ASP A 212 29.79 -5.25 0.69
N GLY A 213 30.64 -4.22 0.56
CA GLY A 213 30.24 -2.84 0.83
C GLY A 213 29.11 -2.35 -0.07
N TYR A 214 29.05 -2.80 -1.33
CA TYR A 214 27.93 -2.50 -2.23
C TYR A 214 26.64 -3.17 -1.77
N ALA A 215 26.69 -4.43 -1.33
CA ALA A 215 25.52 -5.14 -0.80
C ALA A 215 24.94 -4.43 0.44
N ASP A 216 25.80 -4.09 1.41
CA ASP A 216 25.41 -3.33 2.60
C ASP A 216 24.82 -1.94 2.25
N HIS A 217 25.40 -1.28 1.25
CA HIS A 217 24.92 0.01 0.76
C HIS A 217 23.51 -0.08 0.16
N LYS A 218 23.21 -1.15 -0.59
CA LYS A 218 21.86 -1.41 -1.10
C LYS A 218 20.85 -1.54 0.04
N GLN A 219 21.15 -2.34 1.06
CA GLN A 219 20.26 -2.53 2.22
C GLN A 219 19.98 -1.21 2.96
N LYS A 220 21.03 -0.41 3.22
CA LYS A 220 20.89 0.91 3.88
C LYS A 220 20.10 1.92 3.06
N ASN A 221 20.22 1.88 1.73
CA ASN A 221 19.42 2.74 0.86
C ASN A 221 17.97 2.29 0.82
N ALA A 222 17.73 0.99 0.71
CA ALA A 222 16.39 0.39 0.69
C ALA A 222 15.60 0.75 1.95
N ALA A 223 16.20 0.59 3.13
CA ALA A 223 15.55 0.87 4.42
C ALA A 223 15.08 2.32 4.59
N ARG A 224 15.60 3.27 3.81
CA ARG A 224 15.26 4.70 3.91
C ARG A 224 14.59 5.26 2.66
N PHE A 225 14.19 4.40 1.72
CA PHE A 225 13.57 4.82 0.46
C PHE A 225 12.07 4.51 0.49
N LEU A 226 11.28 5.45 -0.04
CA LEU A 226 9.85 5.29 -0.29
C LEU A 226 9.53 5.87 -1.67
N VAL A 227 8.45 5.41 -2.28
CA VAL A 227 7.83 6.09 -3.43
C VAL A 227 6.54 6.72 -2.94
N LEU A 228 6.31 7.97 -3.34
CA LEU A 228 5.07 8.70 -3.12
C LEU A 228 4.40 8.91 -4.47
N ASP A 229 3.16 8.43 -4.59
CA ASP A 229 2.37 8.48 -5.83
C ASP A 229 1.12 9.36 -5.64
N ASP A 230 0.56 9.79 -6.77
CA ASP A 230 -0.50 10.80 -6.82
C ASP A 230 -1.92 10.21 -6.75
N GLY A 231 -2.05 8.88 -6.61
CA GLY A 231 -3.31 8.19 -6.48
C GLY A 231 -4.08 8.05 -7.78
N GLN A 232 -3.43 8.14 -8.94
CA GLN A 232 -4.08 7.99 -10.24
C GLN A 232 -3.71 6.66 -10.91
N ARG A 233 -4.73 5.96 -11.43
CA ARG A 233 -4.51 4.77 -12.28
C ARG A 233 -3.96 5.07 -13.66
N GLU A 234 -4.25 6.25 -14.19
CA GLU A 234 -3.91 6.61 -15.56
C GLU A 234 -2.50 7.20 -15.62
N GLY A 235 -1.69 6.73 -16.55
CA GLY A 235 -0.37 7.29 -16.79
C GLY A 235 -0.40 8.47 -17.77
N ASN A 236 0.58 9.36 -17.65
CA ASN A 236 0.78 10.55 -18.48
C ASN A 236 -0.40 11.55 -18.40
N VAL A 237 -1.03 11.67 -17.23
CA VAL A 237 -2.11 12.64 -17.01
C VAL A 237 -1.55 14.06 -17.00
N ALA A 238 -2.16 14.94 -17.79
CA ALA A 238 -1.77 16.35 -17.89
C ALA A 238 -2.78 17.26 -17.14
N PRO A 239 -2.31 18.28 -16.39
CA PRO A 239 -0.90 18.58 -16.11
C PRO A 239 -0.28 17.59 -15.11
N VAL A 240 1.04 17.39 -15.19
CA VAL A 240 1.79 16.65 -14.17
C VAL A 240 1.51 17.27 -12.81
N ARG A 241 0.95 16.48 -11.89
CA ARG A 241 0.60 16.93 -10.55
C ARG A 241 1.85 16.87 -9.68
N TYR A 242 2.23 18.04 -9.15
CA TYR A 242 3.26 18.12 -8.11
C TYR A 242 2.61 17.99 -6.73
N LEU A 243 3.45 17.69 -5.73
CA LEU A 243 3.08 17.76 -4.33
C LEU A 243 2.49 19.14 -4.03
N ARG A 244 1.20 19.21 -3.70
CA ARG A 244 0.56 20.44 -3.26
C ARG A 244 1.03 20.68 -1.83
N ARG A 245 1.50 21.90 -1.58
CA ARG A 245 1.64 22.42 -0.21
C ARG A 245 0.25 22.26 0.43
N ASP A 246 0.14 21.43 1.47
CA ASP A 246 -1.08 21.12 2.24
C ASP A 246 -1.96 19.94 1.76
N ALA A 247 -1.51 19.13 0.79
CA ALA A 247 -2.18 17.86 0.49
C ALA A 247 -1.77 16.76 1.49
N SER A 248 -2.76 16.03 2.00
CA SER A 248 -2.53 14.73 2.63
C SER A 248 -2.42 13.70 1.52
N TYR A 249 -1.33 12.95 1.51
CA TYR A 249 -1.14 11.82 0.61
C TYR A 249 -1.22 10.58 1.48
N ASN A 250 -2.22 9.76 1.22
CA ASN A 250 -2.49 8.52 1.94
C ASN A 250 -2.02 7.34 1.10
#